data_AF-A0A1W9UC58-F1
#
_entry.id   AF-A0A1W9UC58-F1
#
_cell.length_a   1.000
_cell.length_b   1.000
_cell.length_c   1.000
_cell.angle_alpha   90.00
_cell.angle_beta   90.00
_cell.angle_gamma   90.00
#
_symmetry.space_group_name_H-M   'P 1'
#
loop_
_entity.id
_entity.type
_entity.pdbx_description
1 polymer ?
#
loop_
_entity_poly.entity_id
_entity_poly.type
_entity_poly.pdbx_seq_one_letter_code
_entity_poly.pdbx_strand_id
1 'polypeptide(L)'
;ATIILWVFWALWHLPLFFYLYDAIIIVGFLLGLLAGAITFTWLYNSAGGSILLVAVWHGAFNFVTGCVTCKTGVAAAVLSTLVMVWAVVVVLWFKPATLARADKQVLLK
;
A
#
# COMPACT_ATOMS: atom_id res chain seq x y z
N ALA A 1 8.62 -0.72 -10.59
CA ALA A 1 8.59 -1.50 -9.33
C ALA A 1 7.18 -1.58 -8.77
N THR A 2 6.50 -0.45 -8.55
CA THR A 2 5.17 -0.38 -7.94
C THR A 2 4.11 -1.27 -8.59
N ILE A 3 3.96 -1.25 -9.92
CA ILE A 3 2.94 -2.08 -10.61
C ILE A 3 3.23 -3.58 -10.47
N ILE A 4 4.51 -3.97 -10.54
CA ILE A 4 4.93 -5.36 -10.35
C ILE A 4 4.56 -5.81 -8.93
N LEU A 5 4.93 -5.00 -7.93
CA LEU A 5 4.55 -5.25 -6.54
C LEU A 5 3.04 -5.37 -6.38
N TRP A 6 2.27 -4.44 -6.95
CA TRP A 6 0.82 -4.44 -6.89
C TRP A 6 0.20 -5.72 -7.47
N VAL A 7 0.67 -6.19 -8.64
CA VAL A 7 0.18 -7.42 -9.27
C VAL A 7 0.45 -8.64 -8.40
N PHE A 8 1.70 -8.84 -7.96
CA PHE A 8 2.05 -9.98 -7.10
C PHE A 8 1.31 -9.93 -5.76
N TRP A 9 1.11 -8.74 -5.22
CA TRP A 9 0.38 -8.56 -3.97
C TRP A 9 -1.11 -8.83 -4.12
N ALA A 10 -1.73 -8.44 -5.23
CA ALA A 10 -3.11 -8.79 -5.55
C ALA A 10 -3.29 -10.31 -5.69
N LEU A 11 -2.37 -10.98 -6.41
CA LEU A 11 -2.39 -12.43 -6.56
C LEU A 11 -2.21 -13.16 -5.22
N TRP A 12 -1.39 -12.63 -4.30
CA TRP A 12 -1.23 -13.20 -2.97
C TRP A 12 -2.53 -13.19 -2.15
N HIS A 13 -3.41 -12.21 -2.36
CA HIS A 13 -4.70 -12.12 -1.68
C HIS A 13 -5.82 -12.92 -2.38
N LEU A 14 -5.58 -13.46 -3.57
CA LEU A 14 -6.60 -14.21 -4.31
C LEU A 14 -7.28 -15.32 -3.48
N PRO A 15 -6.56 -16.09 -2.64
CA PRO A 15 -7.21 -17.11 -1.81
C PRO A 15 -8.35 -16.58 -0.93
N LEU A 16 -8.27 -15.33 -0.45
CA LEU A 16 -9.28 -14.72 0.43
C LEU A 16 -10.64 -14.57 -0.25
N PHE A 17 -10.68 -14.44 -1.57
CA PHE A 17 -11.94 -14.34 -2.34
C PHE A 17 -12.67 -15.68 -2.48
N PHE A 18 -12.06 -16.80 -2.09
CA PHE A 18 -12.74 -18.10 -2.08
C PHE A 18 -13.43 -18.40 -0.75
N TYR A 19 -13.12 -17.69 0.35
CA TYR A 19 -13.65 -18.03 1.67
C TYR A 19 -13.96 -16.86 2.62
N LEU A 20 -13.52 -15.63 2.31
CA LEU A 20 -13.67 -14.49 3.22
C LEU A 20 -14.31 -13.26 2.55
N TYR A 21 -13.90 -12.93 1.33
CA TYR A 21 -14.33 -11.72 0.64
C TYR A 21 -15.40 -11.97 -0.42
N ASP A 22 -16.33 -11.03 -0.52
CA ASP A 22 -17.30 -10.96 -1.61
C ASP A 22 -16.64 -10.32 -2.86
N ALA A 23 -16.97 -10.83 -4.05
CA ALA A 23 -16.43 -10.29 -5.30
C ALA A 23 -16.79 -8.81 -5.53
N ILE A 24 -17.86 -8.29 -4.91
CA ILE A 24 -18.28 -6.90 -5.02
C ILE A 24 -17.19 -5.91 -4.57
N ILE A 25 -16.29 -6.31 -3.68
CA ILE A 25 -15.23 -5.43 -3.18
C ILE A 25 -13.97 -5.42 -4.05
N ILE A 26 -13.88 -6.26 -5.09
CA ILE A 26 -12.64 -6.45 -5.89
C ILE A 26 -12.09 -5.11 -6.41
N VAL A 27 -12.95 -4.25 -6.96
CA VAL A 27 -12.49 -2.97 -7.54
C VAL A 27 -11.91 -2.07 -6.46
N GLY A 28 -12.63 -1.87 -5.35
CA GLY A 28 -12.15 -1.05 -4.23
C GLY A 28 -10.89 -1.63 -3.59
N PHE A 29 -10.82 -2.95 -3.47
CA PHE A 29 -9.68 -3.69 -2.96
C PHE A 29 -8.43 -3.51 -3.83
N LEU A 30 -8.57 -3.64 -5.15
CA LEU A 30 -7.46 -3.45 -6.10
C LEU A 30 -6.96 -2.00 -6.10
N LEU A 31 -7.85 -1.01 -6.00
CA LEU A 31 -7.47 0.40 -5.87
C LEU A 31 -6.75 0.67 -4.54
N GLY A 32 -7.23 0.08 -3.44
CA GLY A 32 -6.58 0.18 -2.13
C GLY A 32 -5.19 -0.45 -2.13
N LEU A 33 -5.04 -1.64 -2.73
CA LEU A 33 -3.74 -2.29 -2.90
C LEU A 33 -2.78 -1.44 -3.74
N LEU A 34 -3.27 -0.78 -4.80
CA LEU A 34 -2.44 0.09 -5.62
C LEU A 34 -1.93 1.29 -4.81
N ALA A 35 -2.81 1.91 -4.04
CA ALA A 35 -2.43 3.00 -3.12
C ALA A 35 -1.40 2.54 -2.07
N GLY A 36 -1.59 1.34 -1.51
CA GLY A 36 -0.62 0.73 -0.60
C GLY A 36 0.74 0.50 -1.28
N ALA A 37 0.75 -0.03 -2.50
CA ALA A 37 1.98 -0.28 -3.26
C ALA A 37 2.72 1.02 -3.59
N ILE A 38 2.00 2.09 -3.95
CA ILE A 38 2.56 3.44 -4.15
C ILE A 38 3.19 3.93 -2.85
N THR A 39 2.47 3.82 -1.74
CA THR A 39 2.93 4.27 -0.42
C THR A 39 4.18 3.52 0.03
N PHE A 40 4.22 2.19 -0.14
CA PHE A 40 5.41 1.38 0.12
C PHE A 40 6.59 1.81 -0.74
N THR A 41 6.37 2.00 -2.04
CA THR A 41 7.44 2.39 -2.96
C THR A 41 8.00 3.77 -2.58
N TRP A 42 7.13 4.73 -2.29
CA TRP A 42 7.52 6.08 -1.87
C TRP A 42 8.28 6.06 -0.55
N LEU A 43 7.78 5.33 0.45
CA LEU A 43 8.42 5.24 1.76
C LEU A 43 9.78 4.56 1.67
N TYR A 44 9.87 3.44 0.95
CA TYR A 44 11.13 2.73 0.69
C TYR A 44 12.18 3.64 0.04
N ASN A 45 11.81 4.31 -1.05
CA ASN A 45 12.71 5.20 -1.78
C ASN A 45 13.12 6.42 -0.93
N SER A 46 12.18 7.02 -0.21
CA SER A 46 12.42 8.19 0.64
C SER A 46 13.27 7.86 1.87
N ALA A 47 13.22 6.61 2.33
CA ALA A 47 13.99 6.11 3.48
C ALA A 47 15.32 5.44 3.09
N GLY A 48 15.82 5.68 1.88
CA GLY A 48 17.10 5.12 1.42
C GLY A 48 17.11 3.59 1.30
N GLY A 49 15.95 2.98 1.03
CA GLY A 49 15.81 1.53 0.89
C GLY A 49 15.56 0.76 2.19
N SER A 50 15.14 1.43 3.26
CA SER A 50 14.87 0.77 4.55
C SER A 50 13.60 -0.10 4.52
N ILE A 51 13.78 -1.43 4.50
CA ILE A 51 12.68 -2.40 4.63
C ILE A 51 12.04 -2.32 6.01
N LEU A 52 12.81 -2.05 7.06
CA LEU A 52 12.30 -1.95 8.44
C LEU A 52 11.21 -0.87 8.55
N LEU A 53 11.43 0.31 7.95
CA LEU A 53 10.44 1.39 7.99
C LEU A 53 9.15 1.03 7.24
N VAL A 54 9.26 0.35 6.10
CA VAL A 54 8.10 -0.17 5.36
C VAL A 54 7.35 -1.22 6.19
N ALA A 55 8.06 -2.13 6.85
CA ALA A 55 7.46 -3.19 7.66
C ALA A 55 6.74 -2.64 8.89
N VAL A 56 7.33 -1.66 9.57
CA VAL A 56 6.71 -0.96 10.72
C VAL A 56 5.44 -0.23 10.28
N TRP A 57 5.49 0.51 9.16
CA TRP A 57 4.32 1.18 8.61
C TRP A 57 3.21 0.19 8.26
N HIS A 58 3.55 -0.91 7.59
CA HIS A 58 2.60 -1.96 7.22
C HIS A 58 1.96 -2.61 8.45
N GLY A 59 2.77 -2.94 9.46
CA GLY A 59 2.29 -3.50 10.72
C GLY A 59 1.33 -2.55 11.44
N ALA A 60 1.65 -1.26 11.51
CA ALA A 60 0.78 -0.25 12.11
C ALA A 60 -0.55 -0.11 11.36
N PHE A 61 -0.52 -0.08 10.02
CA PHE A 61 -1.74 -0.05 9.21
C PHE A 61 -2.63 -1.28 9.47
N ASN A 62 -2.05 -2.48 9.47
CA ASN A 62 -2.79 -3.71 9.72
C ASN A 62 -3.30 -3.80 11.16
N PHE A 63 -2.55 -3.28 12.13
CA PHE A 63 -2.99 -3.26 13.53
C PHE A 63 -4.31 -2.50 13.70
N VAL A 64 -4.46 -1.35 13.03
CA VAL A 64 -5.69 -0.55 13.13
C VAL A 64 -6.81 -1.10 12.25
N THR A 65 -6.48 -1.58 11.05
CA THR A 65 -7.49 -2.03 10.06
C THR A 65 -7.94 -3.47 10.24
N GLY A 66 -7.13 -4.33 10.86
CA GLY A 66 -7.35 -5.77 10.91
C GLY A 66 -8.23 -6.27 12.07
N CYS A 67 -8.54 -5.45 13.07
CA CYS A 67 -9.34 -5.91 14.22
C CYS A 67 -10.85 -5.97 13.93
N VAL A 68 -11.32 -7.08 13.38
CA VAL A 68 -12.75 -7.29 13.05
C VAL A 68 -13.63 -7.29 14.30
N THR A 69 -13.17 -7.85 15.42
CA THR A 69 -13.92 -7.91 16.69
C THR A 69 -14.04 -6.55 17.39
N CYS A 70 -13.13 -5.62 17.08
CA CYS A 70 -13.14 -4.26 17.62
C CYS A 70 -14.14 -3.34 16.92
N LYS A 71 -14.94 -3.84 15.95
CA LYS A 71 -15.85 -3.04 15.10
C LYS A 71 -15.14 -1.88 14.38
N THR A 72 -13.89 -2.08 13.96
CA THR A 72 -13.09 -1.02 13.31
C THR A 72 -13.52 -0.71 11.88
N GLY A 73 -14.63 -1.25 11.36
CA GLY A 73 -15.05 -1.08 9.97
C GLY A 73 -15.03 0.38 9.48
N VAL A 74 -15.51 1.32 10.30
CA VAL A 74 -15.45 2.77 9.98
C VAL A 74 -14.01 3.29 10.03
N ALA A 75 -13.25 2.98 11.09
CA ALA A 75 -11.87 3.41 11.23
C ALA A 75 -10.98 2.87 10.09
N ALA A 76 -11.20 1.62 9.70
CA ALA A 76 -10.51 0.96 8.61
C ALA A 76 -10.84 1.62 7.25
N ALA A 77 -12.11 1.94 7.01
CA ALA A 77 -12.53 2.67 5.82
C ALA A 77 -11.91 4.07 5.76
N VAL A 78 -11.93 4.81 6.87
CA VAL A 78 -11.33 6.15 6.97
C VAL A 78 -9.82 6.09 6.71
N LEU A 79 -9.09 5.21 7.41
CA LEU A 79 -7.64 5.09 7.21
C LEU A 79 -7.28 4.63 5.81
N SER A 80 -8.00 3.67 5.25
CA SER A 80 -7.77 3.21 3.87
C SER A 80 -7.98 4.35 2.88
N THR A 81 -9.03 5.16 3.08
CA THR A 81 -9.29 6.35 2.25
C THR A 81 -8.17 7.38 2.39
N LEU A 82 -7.67 7.63 3.59
CA LEU A 82 -6.54 8.53 3.81
C LEU A 82 -5.26 8.04 3.10
N VAL A 83 -4.99 6.74 3.10
CA VAL A 83 -3.88 6.15 2.36
C VAL A 83 -4.06 6.31 0.85
N MET A 84 -5.29 6.14 0.33
CA MET A 84 -5.59 6.39 -1.09
C MET A 84 -5.36 7.85 -1.48
N VAL A 85 -5.83 8.80 -0.66
CA VAL A 85 -5.57 10.23 -0.87
C VAL A 85 -4.08 10.52 -0.83
N TRP A 86 -3.36 9.95 0.13
CA TRP A 86 -1.90 10.11 0.23
C TRP A 86 -1.17 9.60 -1.01
N ALA A 87 -1.57 8.44 -1.54
CA ALA A 87 -0.99 7.90 -2.77
C ALA A 87 -1.18 8.86 -3.95
N VAL A 88 -2.34 9.51 -4.07
CA VAL A 88 -2.59 10.53 -5.09
C VAL A 88 -1.66 11.73 -4.90
N VAL A 89 -1.52 12.24 -3.67
CA VAL A 89 -0.61 13.35 -3.35
C VAL A 89 0.84 12.99 -3.73
N VAL A 90 1.29 11.79 -3.40
CA VAL A 90 2.63 11.30 -3.73
C VAL A 90 2.87 11.28 -5.24
N VAL A 91 1.92 10.74 -6.01
CA VAL A 91 2.03 10.68 -7.48
C VAL A 91 2.09 12.06 -8.10
N LEU A 92 1.24 12.99 -7.64
CA LEU A 92 1.19 14.36 -8.15
C LEU A 92 2.46 15.15 -7.82
N TRP A 93 3.02 14.96 -6.62
CA TRP A 93 4.14 15.77 -6.15
C TRP A 93 5.51 15.26 -6.63
N PHE A 94 5.75 13.95 -6.58
CA PHE A 94 7.05 13.36 -6.87
C PHE A 94 7.19 12.84 -8.30
N LYS A 95 6.11 12.89 -9.10
CA LYS A 95 5.99 12.28 -10.42
C LYS A 95 6.16 10.74 -10.39
N PRO A 96 5.49 10.00 -11.29
CA PRO A 96 5.46 8.54 -11.25
C PRO A 96 6.81 7.84 -11.50
N ALA A 97 7.83 8.56 -11.99
CA ALA A 97 9.12 7.97 -12.36
C ALA A 97 9.99 7.60 -11.13
N THR A 98 9.97 8.43 -10.09
CA THR A 98 10.85 8.26 -8.92
C THR A 98 10.06 8.05 -7.64
N LEU A 99 8.84 8.61 -7.53
CA LEU A 99 8.01 8.59 -6.32
C LEU A 99 8.83 8.92 -5.05
N ALA A 100 9.89 9.74 -5.16
CA ALA A 100 10.78 10.19 -4.09
C ALA A 100 11.67 11.32 -4.63
N ARG A 101 12.27 12.09 -3.72
CA ARG A 101 13.14 13.23 -4.05
C ARG A 101 14.59 12.82 -4.38
N ALA A 102 14.99 11.60 -4.04
CA ALA A 102 16.34 11.06 -4.24
C ALA A 102 16.34 10.01 -5.36
N ASP A 103 17.45 9.93 -6.09
CA ASP A 103 17.63 8.97 -7.19
C ASP A 103 17.42 7.52 -6.74
N LYS A 104 16.99 6.68 -7.69
CA LYS A 104 16.91 5.23 -7.52
C LYS A 104 18.21 4.74 -6.87
N GLN A 105 18.11 4.05 -5.73
CA GLN A 105 19.20 3.25 -5.21
C GLN A 105 19.43 2.07 -6.17
N VAL A 106 20.04 2.34 -7.31
CA VAL A 106 20.68 1.30 -8.11
C VAL A 106 21.92 0.96 -7.29
N LEU A 107 21.95 -0.25 -6.74
CA LEU A 107 23.16 -0.84 -6.15
C LEU A 107 24.23 -0.93 -7.24
N LEU A 108 24.88 0.19 -7.53
CA LEU A 108 26.07 0.31 -8.35
C LEU A 108 26.99 1.31 -7.65
N LYS A 109 27.71 0.80 -6.65
CA LYS A 109 29.05 1.25 -6.31
C LYS A 109 29.93 0.01 -6.24
#